data_AF-A0A0G2FYY3-F1
#
_entry.id   AF-A0A0G2FYY3-F1
#
_cell.length_a   1.000
_cell.length_b   1.000
_cell.length_c   1.000
_cell.angle_alpha   90.00
_cell.angle_beta   90.00
_cell.angle_gamma   90.00
#
_symmetry.space_group_name_H-M   'P 1'
#
loop_
_entity.id
_entity.type
_entity.pdbx_description
1 polymer ?
#
loop_
_entity_poly.entity_id
_entity_poly.type
_entity_poly.pdbx_seq_one_letter_code
_entity_poly.pdbx_strand_id
1 'polypeptide(L)'
;MLEVGALSTTNACSLSGLFDIVRIDLNSQAEGILQQDFMERPLPENDSERFDIISLSLVLNFVPEAGGRGDMLLRTIEFLHPPSRFGDGTNAGLKPHFPSLFLVLPAPCVSNSRYLDEEKLNAIMSILGYQMTASKTTQKLVYYLWTRDVDSPPFLRTGASFTKKELRSGASRNNFAIVLKSRPE
;
A
#
# COMPACT_ATOMS: atom_id res chain seq x y z
N MET A 1 6.09 3.37 -11.96
CA MET A 1 5.90 2.55 -10.74
C MET A 1 6.93 2.95 -9.69
N LEU A 2 6.51 3.09 -8.43
CA LEU A 2 7.42 3.20 -7.28
C LEU A 2 7.49 1.84 -6.58
N GLU A 3 8.69 1.28 -6.50
CA GLU A 3 8.98 0.08 -5.72
C GLU A 3 9.67 0.47 -4.42
N VAL A 4 8.96 0.32 -3.30
CA VAL A 4 9.49 0.60 -1.96
C VAL A 4 10.05 -0.69 -1.37
N GLY A 5 11.21 -0.60 -0.71
CA GLY A 5 11.90 -1.75 -0.14
C GLY A 5 12.51 -2.67 -1.20
N ALA A 6 12.99 -2.09 -2.31
CA ALA A 6 13.57 -2.86 -3.40
C ALA A 6 14.92 -3.46 -2.96
N LEU A 7 15.05 -4.79 -3.03
CA LEU A 7 16.30 -5.49 -2.72
C LEU A 7 17.12 -5.86 -3.96
N SER A 8 16.53 -5.73 -5.15
CA SER A 8 17.17 -6.08 -6.42
C SER A 8 16.57 -5.28 -7.58
N THR A 9 17.42 -4.94 -8.55
CA THR A 9 16.99 -4.39 -9.86
C THR A 9 16.45 -5.45 -10.81
N THR A 10 16.53 -6.74 -10.44
CA THR A 10 16.07 -7.89 -11.23
C THR A 10 14.77 -8.52 -10.72
N ASN A 11 14.01 -7.80 -9.88
CA ASN A 11 12.68 -8.24 -9.47
C ASN A 11 11.76 -8.45 -10.69
N ALA A 12 10.76 -9.32 -10.58
CA ALA A 12 9.90 -9.69 -11.72
C ALA A 12 9.23 -8.49 -12.40
N CYS A 13 8.80 -7.49 -11.62
CA CYS A 13 8.29 -6.21 -12.16
C CYS A 13 9.35 -5.48 -12.99
N SER A 14 10.59 -5.46 -12.51
CA SER A 14 11.74 -4.83 -13.16
C SER A 14 12.12 -5.49 -14.48
N LEU A 15 12.07 -6.81 -14.54
CA LEU A 15 12.41 -7.57 -15.74
C LEU A 15 11.28 -7.62 -16.78
N SER A 16 10.06 -7.24 -16.42
CA SER A 16 8.91 -7.28 -17.34
C SER A 16 9.04 -6.35 -18.55
N GLY A 17 9.81 -5.26 -18.42
CA GLY A 17 9.87 -4.19 -19.41
C GLY A 17 8.58 -3.37 -19.55
N LEU A 18 7.60 -3.57 -18.66
CA LEU A 18 6.28 -2.94 -18.72
C LEU A 18 6.17 -1.63 -17.93
N PHE A 19 7.18 -1.31 -17.11
CA PHE A 19 7.10 -0.21 -16.17
C PHE A 19 8.36 0.66 -16.21
N ASP A 20 8.18 1.97 -16.20
CA ASP A 20 9.20 2.91 -15.73
C ASP A 20 9.25 2.86 -14.20
N ILE A 21 10.37 2.41 -13.63
CA ILE A 21 10.45 2.06 -12.20
C ILE A 21 11.43 2.97 -11.47
N VAL A 22 10.95 3.60 -10.40
CA VAL A 22 11.79 4.18 -9.35
C VAL A 22 11.88 3.19 -8.20
N ARG A 23 13.09 2.86 -7.76
CA ARG A 23 13.35 1.90 -6.67
C ARG A 23 13.92 2.65 -5.48
N ILE A 24 13.33 2.44 -4.31
CA ILE A 24 13.85 2.98 -3.06
C ILE A 24 14.00 1.88 -2.02
N ASP A 25 15.00 2.02 -1.16
CA ASP A 25 15.19 1.17 0.02
C ASP A 25 15.80 1.98 1.16
N LEU A 26 15.48 1.62 2.41
CA LEU A 26 16.03 2.30 3.60
C LEU A 26 17.55 2.13 3.72
N ASN A 27 18.06 0.96 3.34
CA ASN A 27 19.46 0.54 3.51
C ASN A 27 20.01 -0.04 2.20
N SER A 28 19.79 0.66 1.08
CA SER A 28 20.19 0.19 -0.25
C SER A 28 21.67 -0.21 -0.31
N GLN A 29 21.93 -1.42 -0.83
CA GLN A 29 23.28 -1.95 -1.08
C GLN A 29 23.55 -2.18 -2.57
N ALA A 30 22.59 -1.87 -3.44
CA ALA A 30 22.64 -2.21 -4.86
C ALA A 30 22.60 -0.96 -5.74
N GLU A 31 23.44 -0.96 -6.78
CA GLU A 31 23.39 0.06 -7.83
C GLU A 31 22.02 0.07 -8.51
N GLY A 32 21.46 1.27 -8.75
CA GLY A 32 20.13 1.43 -9.34
C GLY A 32 18.97 1.37 -8.33
N ILE A 33 19.25 1.31 -7.02
CA ILE A 33 18.27 1.45 -5.95
C ILE A 33 18.64 2.65 -5.08
N LEU A 34 17.76 3.65 -5.02
CA LEU A 34 17.97 4.86 -4.26
C LEU A 34 17.83 4.58 -2.77
N GLN A 35 18.82 4.96 -1.96
CA GLN A 35 18.68 4.91 -0.51
C GLN A 35 17.77 6.06 -0.05
N GLN A 36 16.55 5.75 0.41
CA GLN A 36 15.56 6.73 0.85
C GLN A 36 14.48 6.07 1.71
N ASP A 37 14.06 6.75 2.78
CA ASP A 37 12.86 6.41 3.53
C ASP A 37 11.60 6.91 2.80
N PHE A 38 10.67 6.01 2.50
CA PHE A 38 9.37 6.37 1.91
C PHE A 38 8.57 7.33 2.83
N MET A 39 8.65 7.15 4.14
CA MET A 39 7.94 7.97 5.14
C MET A 39 8.52 9.38 5.26
N GLU A 40 9.78 9.58 4.85
CA GLU A 40 10.45 10.89 4.87
C GLU A 40 10.57 11.52 3.47
N ARG A 41 10.29 10.76 2.39
CA ARG A 41 10.32 11.26 1.01
C ARG A 41 9.43 12.50 0.86
N PRO A 42 9.91 13.66 0.38
CA PRO A 42 9.07 14.84 0.19
C PRO A 42 7.80 14.55 -0.61
N LEU A 43 6.68 15.14 -0.21
CA LEU A 43 5.42 14.98 -0.94
C LEU A 43 5.58 15.50 -2.37
N PRO A 44 4.93 14.88 -3.38
CA PRO A 44 5.01 15.33 -4.76
C PRO A 44 4.60 16.80 -4.90
N GLU A 45 5.46 17.62 -5.50
CA GLU A 45 5.12 19.03 -5.77
C GLU A 45 4.13 19.18 -6.93
N ASN A 46 4.13 18.20 -7.84
CA ASN A 46 3.30 18.15 -9.04
C ASN A 46 3.08 16.69 -9.50
N ASP A 47 2.22 16.52 -10.51
CA ASP A 47 1.83 15.19 -10.99
C ASP A 47 2.98 14.38 -11.62
N SER A 48 4.05 15.01 -12.13
CA SER A 48 5.17 14.26 -12.71
C SER A 48 5.97 13.46 -11.69
N GLU A 49 5.81 13.76 -10.40
CA GLU A 49 6.44 13.08 -9.27
C GLU A 49 5.55 11.99 -8.65
N ARG A 50 4.34 11.81 -9.19
CA ARG A 50 3.39 10.75 -8.79
C ARG A 50 3.59 9.50 -9.64
N PHE A 51 3.02 8.40 -9.17
CA PHE A 51 3.16 7.08 -9.77
C PHE A 51 1.81 6.47 -10.13
N ASP A 52 1.80 5.62 -11.15
CA ASP A 52 0.62 4.85 -11.53
C ASP A 52 0.42 3.63 -10.62
N ILE A 53 1.53 3.09 -10.10
CA ILE A 53 1.57 1.92 -9.22
C ILE A 53 2.58 2.18 -8.10
N ILE A 54 2.22 1.81 -6.88
CA ILE A 54 3.14 1.63 -5.76
C ILE A 54 3.19 0.13 -5.39
N SER A 55 4.39 -0.41 -5.17
CA SER A 55 4.58 -1.75 -4.61
C SER A 55 5.15 -1.66 -3.21
N LEU A 56 4.41 -2.24 -2.26
CA LEU A 56 4.79 -2.47 -0.87
C LEU A 56 4.90 -3.98 -0.63
N SER A 57 5.88 -4.62 -1.26
CA SER A 57 6.10 -6.06 -1.09
C SER A 57 6.91 -6.33 0.18
N LEU A 58 6.25 -6.87 1.21
CA LEU A 58 6.84 -7.13 2.52
C LEU A 58 7.40 -5.89 3.24
N VAL A 59 6.96 -4.69 2.87
CA VAL A 59 7.42 -3.43 3.48
C VAL A 59 6.60 -3.07 4.72
N LEU A 60 5.27 -3.06 4.58
CA LEU A 60 4.37 -2.59 5.61
C LEU A 60 4.51 -3.38 6.93
N ASN A 61 4.88 -4.67 6.86
CA ASN A 61 5.12 -5.49 8.04
C ASN A 61 6.39 -5.14 8.83
N PHE A 62 7.33 -4.39 8.25
CA PHE A 62 8.52 -3.92 8.96
C PHE A 62 8.33 -2.59 9.67
N VAL A 63 7.25 -1.86 9.38
CA VAL A 63 6.92 -0.66 10.14
C VAL A 63 6.52 -1.10 11.56
N PRO A 64 7.25 -0.66 12.61
CA PRO A 64 7.09 -1.21 13.96
C PRO A 64 5.72 -0.83 14.55
N GLU A 65 5.37 0.44 14.42
CA GLU A 65 4.17 1.01 15.02
C GLU A 65 2.91 0.81 14.18
N ALA A 66 1.81 0.50 14.85
CA ALA A 66 0.51 0.30 14.19
C ALA A 66 0.01 1.56 13.50
N GLY A 67 0.27 2.73 14.11
CA GLY A 67 -0.05 4.04 13.52
C GLY A 67 0.79 4.29 12.27
N GLY A 68 2.11 4.05 12.34
CA GLY A 68 3.00 4.23 11.19
C GLY A 68 2.61 3.37 9.98
N ARG A 69 2.05 2.18 10.21
CA ARG A 69 1.47 1.35 9.12
C ARG A 69 0.26 2.03 8.47
N GLY A 70 -0.62 2.64 9.26
CA GLY A 70 -1.72 3.44 8.73
C GLY A 70 -1.23 4.68 7.98
N ASP A 71 -0.25 5.38 8.54
CA ASP A 71 0.37 6.56 7.92
C ASP A 71 1.03 6.22 6.58
N MET A 72 1.69 5.05 6.49
CA MET A 72 2.26 4.55 5.23
C MET A 72 1.18 4.30 4.17
N LEU A 73 0.06 3.69 4.54
CA LEU A 73 -1.07 3.48 3.62
C LEU A 73 -1.76 4.80 3.21
N LEU A 74 -1.83 5.78 4.10
CA LEU A 74 -2.30 7.13 3.74
C LEU A 74 -1.35 7.78 2.74
N ARG A 75 -0.04 7.65 2.98
CA ARG A 75 0.99 8.24 2.12
C ARG A 75 0.95 7.69 0.70
N THR A 76 0.52 6.44 0.47
CA THR A 76 0.40 5.93 -0.90
C THR A 76 -0.60 6.73 -1.75
N ILE A 77 -1.66 7.27 -1.14
CA ILE A 77 -2.66 8.12 -1.82
C ILE A 77 -2.01 9.43 -2.32
N GLU A 78 -1.07 9.97 -1.54
CA GLU A 78 -0.34 11.20 -1.86
C GLU A 78 0.68 11.00 -2.98
N PHE A 79 1.20 9.78 -3.18
CA PHE A 79 2.18 9.46 -4.23
C PHE A 79 1.56 8.80 -5.47
N LEU A 80 0.32 8.33 -5.41
CA LEU A 80 -0.39 7.85 -6.59
C LEU A 80 -0.99 9.02 -7.37
N HIS A 81 -1.06 8.86 -8.69
CA HIS A 81 -1.91 9.70 -9.54
C HIS A 81 -3.38 9.62 -9.08
N PRO A 82 -4.18 10.66 -9.32
CA PRO A 82 -5.63 10.59 -9.10
C PRO A 82 -6.28 9.67 -10.15
N PRO A 83 -7.33 8.91 -9.78
CA PRO A 83 -8.12 8.10 -10.71
C PRO A 83 -8.59 8.85 -11.96
N SER A 84 -8.94 10.14 -11.85
CA SER A 84 -9.36 10.98 -12.99
C SER A 84 -8.32 11.08 -14.12
N ARG A 85 -7.03 10.85 -13.84
CA ARG A 85 -5.98 10.82 -14.88
C ARG A 85 -6.15 9.66 -15.87
N PHE A 86 -6.76 8.55 -15.43
CA PHE A 86 -6.94 7.34 -16.24
C PHE A 86 -8.33 7.31 -16.91
N GLY A 87 -8.89 8.49 -17.22
CA GLY A 87 -10.15 8.65 -17.94
C GLY A 87 -10.19 8.00 -19.34
N ASP A 88 -11.32 8.15 -20.03
CA ASP A 88 -11.73 7.32 -21.17
C ASP A 88 -10.82 7.38 -22.43
N GLY A 89 -9.76 8.19 -22.41
CA GLY A 89 -8.86 8.42 -23.56
C GLY A 89 -7.61 7.54 -23.63
N THR A 90 -7.23 6.82 -22.56
CA THR A 90 -5.98 6.03 -22.53
C THR A 90 -6.22 4.58 -22.15
N ASN A 91 -5.97 3.65 -23.07
CA ASN A 91 -5.93 2.20 -22.83
C ASN A 91 -7.12 1.66 -22.03
N ALA A 92 -8.33 1.73 -22.57
CA ALA A 92 -9.59 1.35 -21.92
C ALA A 92 -9.56 -0.04 -21.22
N GLY A 93 -8.76 -1.00 -21.72
CA GLY A 93 -8.60 -2.33 -21.11
C GLY A 93 -7.73 -2.37 -19.84
N LEU A 94 -6.88 -1.37 -19.62
CA LEU A 94 -5.96 -1.28 -18.48
C LEU A 94 -6.47 -0.36 -17.36
N LYS A 95 -7.40 0.55 -17.68
CA LYS A 95 -8.10 1.44 -16.73
C LYS A 95 -8.49 0.78 -15.40
N PRO A 96 -9.07 -0.44 -15.33
CA PRO A 96 -9.48 -1.04 -14.04
C PRO A 96 -8.31 -1.37 -13.09
N HIS A 97 -7.07 -1.28 -13.56
CA HIS A 97 -5.87 -1.62 -12.78
C HIS A 97 -5.09 -0.39 -12.30
N PHE A 98 -5.55 0.83 -12.62
CA PHE A 98 -4.83 2.06 -12.29
C PHE A 98 -5.72 3.14 -11.67
N PRO A 99 -5.19 3.95 -10.75
CA PRO A 99 -3.90 3.78 -10.08
C PRO A 99 -4.00 2.67 -9.04
N SER A 100 -2.91 1.93 -8.79
CA SER A 100 -2.97 0.76 -7.90
C SER A 100 -1.85 0.65 -6.88
N LEU A 101 -2.15 -0.08 -5.81
CA LEU A 101 -1.23 -0.49 -4.77
C LEU A 101 -1.13 -2.01 -4.79
N PHE A 102 0.08 -2.51 -5.03
CA PHE A 102 0.43 -3.91 -4.80
C PHE A 102 0.97 -4.08 -3.38
N LEU A 103 0.30 -4.88 -2.57
CA LEU A 103 0.64 -5.09 -1.16
C LEU A 103 0.89 -6.58 -0.91
N VAL A 104 2.04 -6.89 -0.31
CA VAL A 104 2.36 -8.26 0.13
C VAL A 104 2.65 -8.25 1.62
N LEU A 105 2.01 -9.15 2.36
CA LEU A 105 2.22 -9.34 3.78
C LEU A 105 2.56 -10.82 4.08
N PRO A 106 3.30 -11.11 5.17
CA PRO A 106 3.30 -12.45 5.73
C PRO A 106 1.86 -12.86 6.03
N ALA A 107 1.43 -14.03 5.56
CA ALA A 107 0.06 -14.52 5.74
C ALA A 107 -0.42 -14.43 7.20
N PRO A 108 0.41 -14.75 8.23
CA PRO A 108 0.01 -14.61 9.63
C PRO A 108 -0.40 -13.19 10.06
N CYS A 109 0.05 -12.13 9.36
CA CYS A 109 -0.37 -10.75 9.66
C CYS A 109 -1.88 -10.57 9.51
N VAL A 110 -2.51 -11.35 8.63
CA VAL A 110 -3.94 -11.31 8.34
C VAL A 110 -4.64 -12.58 8.86
N SER A 111 -4.04 -13.75 8.67
CA SER A 111 -4.66 -15.03 9.05
C SER A 111 -4.50 -15.38 10.53
N ASN A 112 -3.52 -14.81 11.24
CA ASN A 112 -3.23 -15.17 12.65
C ASN A 112 -2.91 -13.96 13.56
N SER A 113 -3.50 -12.79 13.29
CA SER A 113 -3.38 -11.61 14.13
C SER A 113 -4.58 -11.44 15.08
N ARG A 114 -4.32 -10.92 16.29
CA ARG A 114 -5.37 -10.47 17.22
C ARG A 114 -6.14 -9.24 16.74
N TYR A 115 -5.52 -8.37 15.95
CA TYR A 115 -6.01 -7.01 15.69
C TYR A 115 -6.28 -6.71 14.22
N LEU A 116 -5.94 -7.64 13.32
CA LEU A 116 -6.18 -7.54 11.89
C LEU A 116 -6.64 -8.90 11.34
N ASP A 117 -7.62 -8.83 10.46
CA ASP A 117 -8.03 -9.87 9.53
C ASP A 117 -8.31 -9.23 8.16
N GLU A 118 -8.71 -10.03 7.18
CA GLU A 118 -8.92 -9.56 5.82
C GLU A 118 -10.11 -8.60 5.73
N GLU A 119 -11.14 -8.78 6.55
CA GLU A 119 -12.30 -7.90 6.59
C GLU A 119 -11.92 -6.51 7.11
N LYS A 120 -11.17 -6.43 8.22
CA LYS A 120 -10.67 -5.16 8.73
C LYS A 120 -9.67 -4.50 7.79
N LEU A 121 -8.82 -5.27 7.11
CA LEU A 121 -7.92 -4.72 6.09
C LEU A 121 -8.72 -4.12 4.93
N ASN A 122 -9.73 -4.82 4.42
CA ASN A 122 -10.62 -4.29 3.39
C ASN A 122 -11.30 -3.00 3.86
N ALA A 123 -11.86 -2.96 5.07
CA ALA A 123 -12.50 -1.75 5.60
C ALA A 123 -11.55 -0.54 5.69
N ILE A 124 -10.30 -0.78 6.11
CA ILE A 124 -9.22 0.22 6.12
C ILE A 124 -8.94 0.71 4.70
N MET A 125 -8.73 -0.20 3.74
CA MET A 125 -8.42 0.15 2.37
C MET A 125 -9.59 0.90 1.69
N SER A 126 -10.84 0.50 1.95
CA SER A 126 -12.03 1.16 1.41
C SER A 126 -12.20 2.59 1.91
N ILE A 127 -11.93 2.87 3.20
CA ILE A 127 -12.00 4.26 3.69
C ILE A 127 -10.91 5.13 3.05
N LEU A 128 -9.79 4.51 2.67
CA LEU A 128 -8.68 5.13 1.94
C LEU A 128 -8.95 5.26 0.43
N GLY A 129 -10.13 4.88 -0.05
CA GLY A 129 -10.53 4.99 -1.45
C GLY A 129 -9.95 3.91 -2.35
N TYR A 130 -9.65 2.74 -1.78
CA TYR A 130 -9.18 1.57 -2.52
C TYR A 130 -10.23 0.46 -2.56
N GLN A 131 -10.27 -0.26 -3.67
CA GLN A 131 -11.03 -1.48 -3.86
C GLN A 131 -10.08 -2.66 -4.13
N MET A 132 -10.34 -3.82 -3.53
CA MET A 132 -9.60 -5.04 -3.82
C MET A 132 -9.96 -5.54 -5.23
N THR A 133 -8.97 -5.62 -6.11
CA THR A 133 -9.15 -6.10 -7.49
C THR A 133 -8.72 -7.55 -7.64
N ALA A 134 -7.67 -7.96 -6.92
CA ALA A 134 -7.21 -9.33 -6.89
C ALA A 134 -6.55 -9.65 -5.56
N SER A 135 -6.64 -10.91 -5.14
CA SER A 135 -5.87 -11.43 -4.02
C SER A 135 -5.39 -12.84 -4.29
N LYS A 136 -4.31 -13.23 -3.63
CA LYS A 136 -3.79 -14.60 -3.63
C LYS A 136 -3.19 -14.88 -2.28
N THR A 137 -3.59 -15.99 -1.67
CA THR A 137 -2.99 -16.47 -0.42
C THR A 137 -2.17 -17.72 -0.68
N THR A 138 -0.97 -17.74 -0.14
CA THR A 138 -0.08 -18.91 -0.08
C THR A 138 0.13 -19.30 1.38
N GLN A 139 0.88 -20.37 1.64
CA GLN A 139 1.19 -20.79 3.00
C GLN A 139 1.93 -19.71 3.82
N LYS A 140 2.78 -18.90 3.17
CA LYS A 140 3.64 -17.92 3.85
C LYS A 140 3.22 -16.47 3.64
N LEU A 141 2.62 -16.17 2.50
CA LEU A 141 2.39 -14.82 2.02
C LEU A 141 0.96 -14.64 1.54
N VAL A 142 0.43 -13.44 1.74
CA VAL A 142 -0.79 -12.98 1.08
C VAL A 142 -0.44 -11.78 0.20
N TYR A 143 -0.99 -11.81 -1.01
CA TYR A 143 -0.80 -10.83 -2.07
C TYR A 143 -2.12 -10.14 -2.33
N TYR A 144 -2.08 -8.83 -2.45
CA TYR A 144 -3.23 -8.01 -2.78
C TYR A 144 -2.88 -7.04 -3.90
N LEU A 145 -3.82 -6.87 -4.82
CA LEU A 145 -3.86 -5.75 -5.74
C LEU A 145 -5.07 -4.89 -5.40
N TRP A 146 -4.81 -3.63 -5.07
CA TRP A 146 -5.83 -2.64 -4.76
C TRP A 146 -5.83 -1.57 -5.85
N THR A 147 -6.98 -1.24 -6.42
CA THR A 147 -7.12 -0.09 -7.31
C THR A 147 -7.79 1.05 -6.54
N ARG A 148 -7.30 2.27 -6.71
CA ARG A 148 -7.94 3.48 -6.16
C ARG A 148 -9.06 3.90 -7.10
N ASP A 149 -10.25 4.10 -6.56
CA ASP A 149 -11.46 4.39 -7.35
C ASP A 149 -11.96 5.84 -7.22
N VAL A 150 -11.46 6.58 -6.22
CA VAL A 150 -11.87 7.96 -5.95
C VAL A 150 -10.70 8.93 -5.83
N ASP A 151 -10.86 10.13 -6.38
CA ASP A 151 -9.90 11.24 -6.24
C ASP A 151 -9.82 11.73 -4.79
N SER A 152 -10.95 11.80 -4.09
CA SER A 152 -11.00 12.21 -2.67
C SER A 152 -11.48 11.03 -1.80
N PRO A 153 -10.60 10.39 -1.01
CA PRO A 153 -10.95 9.23 -0.22
C PRO A 153 -11.94 9.59 0.91
N PRO A 154 -12.88 8.69 1.25
CA PRO A 154 -13.86 8.91 2.33
C PRO A 154 -13.24 9.34 3.66
N PHE A 155 -12.06 8.82 3.99
CA PHE A 155 -11.33 9.12 5.22
C PHE A 155 -11.13 10.62 5.45
N LEU A 156 -10.93 11.42 4.40
CA LEU A 156 -10.74 12.87 4.51
C LEU A 156 -12.03 13.64 4.82
N ARG A 157 -13.20 12.98 4.74
CA ARG A 157 -14.51 13.63 4.92
C ARG A 157 -15.33 13.09 6.09
N THR A 158 -15.02 11.88 6.57
CA THR A 158 -15.87 11.17 7.53
C THR A 158 -15.32 11.13 8.96
N GLY A 159 -14.10 11.62 9.20
CA GLY A 159 -13.44 11.51 10.51
C GLY A 159 -13.21 10.06 10.95
N ALA A 160 -13.29 9.10 10.02
CA ALA A 160 -13.17 7.68 10.31
C ALA A 160 -11.83 7.35 10.98
N SER A 161 -11.87 6.43 11.93
CA SER A 161 -10.67 5.93 12.60
C SER A 161 -10.74 4.42 12.78
N PHE A 162 -9.56 3.80 12.74
CA PHE A 162 -9.38 2.37 12.96
C PHE A 162 -8.41 2.20 14.10
N THR A 163 -8.89 1.73 15.24
CA THR A 163 -8.07 1.51 16.42
C THR A 163 -7.62 0.06 16.54
N LYS A 164 -6.70 -0.19 17.48
CA LYS A 164 -6.20 -1.52 17.82
C LYS A 164 -7.22 -2.30 18.69
N LYS A 165 -8.44 -2.45 18.17
CA LYS A 165 -9.49 -3.30 18.75
C LYS A 165 -9.18 -4.77 18.46
N GLU A 166 -9.25 -5.60 19.49
CA GLU A 166 -9.10 -7.05 19.38
C GLU A 166 -10.28 -7.65 18.62
N LEU A 167 -9.97 -8.43 17.59
CA LEU A 167 -10.93 -9.17 16.74
C LEU A 167 -10.97 -10.64 17.13
N ARG A 168 -9.81 -11.18 17.53
CA ARG A 168 -9.62 -12.61 17.80
C ARG A 168 -8.75 -12.80 19.02
N SER A 169 -9.25 -13.56 19.97
CA SER A 169 -8.50 -13.98 21.16
C SER A 169 -7.61 -15.17 20.88
N GLY A 170 -6.56 -15.34 21.70
CA GLY A 170 -5.68 -16.51 21.65
C GLY A 170 -4.20 -16.18 21.93
N ALA A 171 -3.56 -17.05 22.72
CA ALA A 171 -2.16 -16.90 23.11
C ALA A 171 -1.19 -17.06 21.93
N SER A 172 -1.51 -17.92 20.95
CA SER A 172 -0.69 -18.20 19.77
C SER A 172 -0.82 -17.18 18.63
N ARG A 173 -1.64 -16.12 18.81
CA ARG A 173 -1.85 -15.08 17.80
C ARG A 173 -0.81 -13.97 17.92
N ASN A 174 -0.37 -13.46 16.77
CA ASN A 174 0.51 -12.29 16.74
C ASN A 174 -0.26 -10.99 16.95
N ASN A 175 0.47 -9.89 17.14
CA ASN A 175 -0.09 -8.57 17.46
C ASN A 175 -0.09 -7.60 16.26
N PHE A 176 -0.03 -8.10 15.02
CA PHE A 176 0.01 -7.24 13.84
C PHE A 176 -1.25 -6.38 13.75
N ALA A 177 -1.11 -5.07 13.63
CA ALA A 177 -2.25 -4.14 13.66
C ALA A 177 -1.98 -2.94 12.76
N ILE A 178 -2.98 -2.50 12.03
CA ILE A 178 -2.96 -1.23 11.29
C ILE A 178 -3.93 -0.29 12.00
N VAL A 179 -3.47 0.92 12.30
CA VAL A 179 -4.26 1.95 12.97
C VAL A 179 -4.30 3.18 12.08
N LEU A 180 -5.52 3.63 11.75
CA LEU A 180 -5.76 4.92 11.12
C LEU A 180 -6.32 5.87 12.18
N LYS A 181 -5.59 6.93 12.50
CA LYS A 181 -6.06 7.99 13.41
C LYS A 181 -6.89 8.98 12.60
N SER A 182 -7.98 9.50 13.15
CA SER A 182 -8.69 10.61 12.51
C SER A 182 -7.74 11.80 12.38
N ARG A 183 -7.81 12.54 11.27
CA ARG A 183 -7.14 13.84 11.20
C ARG A 183 -7.88 14.80 12.15
N PRO A 184 -7.18 15.50 13.06
CA PRO A 184 -7.81 16.62 13.75
C PRO A 184 -8.26 17.66 12.72
N GLU A 185 -9.45 18.23 12.94
CA GLU A 185 -9.98 19.36 12.15
C GLU A 185 -9.02 20.56 12.13
#